data_AF-I8YBG0-F1
#
_entry.id   AF-I8YBG0-F1
#
_cell.length_a   1.000
_cell.length_b   1.000
_cell.length_c   1.000
_cell.angle_alpha   90.00
_cell.angle_beta   90.00
_cell.angle_gamma   90.00
#
_symmetry.space_group_name_H-M   'P 1'
#
loop_
_entity.id
_entity.type
_entity.pdbx_description
1 polymer ?
#
loop_
_entity_poly.entity_id
_entity_poly.type
_entity_poly.pdbx_seq_one_letter_code
_entity_poly.pdbx_strand_id
1 'polypeptide(L)'
;MIQIMKLNGTDKQLYKLVAPLVMDPEVLKMNNNYPFKTTDKFVWFVAVSGKKVVGFIPIEQRGNVAIINNYYIDKDQEEAFSFLLIDVVSAFAGEKSLAAVVQTEHQETFEKQGFTVEKVWKRYVKMWRDE
;
A
#
# COMPACT_ATOMS: atom_id res chain seq x y z
N MET A 1 16.96 -2.44 -12.75
CA MET A 1 17.00 -3.14 -11.45
C MET A 1 16.08 -2.38 -10.51
N ILE A 2 15.15 -3.10 -9.89
CA ILE A 2 14.24 -2.55 -8.88
C ILE A 2 14.90 -2.71 -7.52
N GLN A 3 14.95 -1.63 -6.73
CA GLN A 3 15.41 -1.64 -5.35
C GLN A 3 14.22 -1.36 -4.43
N ILE A 4 14.05 -2.20 -3.41
CA ILE A 4 13.06 -1.96 -2.35
C ILE A 4 13.74 -1.29 -1.16
N MET A 5 13.14 -0.21 -0.67
CA MET A 5 13.61 0.53 0.50
C MET A 5 12.57 0.46 1.61
N LYS A 6 12.98 0.02 2.81
CA LYS A 6 12.14 0.08 4.03
C LYS A 6 12.47 1.35 4.81
N LEU A 7 11.50 2.25 4.96
CA LEU A 7 11.66 3.55 5.60
C LEU A 7 10.64 3.73 6.73
N ASN A 8 11.03 4.43 7.80
CA ASN A 8 10.06 4.82 8.83
C ASN A 8 9.13 5.92 8.28
N GLY A 9 7.87 5.94 8.74
CA GLY A 9 6.86 6.89 8.30
C GLY A 9 7.17 8.36 8.53
N THR A 10 8.14 8.69 9.41
CA THR A 10 8.64 10.05 9.64
C THR A 10 10.04 10.29 9.06
N ASP A 11 10.59 9.36 8.29
CA ASP A 11 11.91 9.50 7.67
C ASP A 11 11.91 10.63 6.62
N LYS A 12 12.86 11.55 6.68
CA LYS A 12 13.00 12.65 5.70
C LYS A 12 13.18 12.12 4.27
N GLN A 13 13.83 10.98 4.10
CA GLN A 13 14.01 10.36 2.79
C GLN A 13 12.68 9.87 2.21
N LEU A 14 11.76 9.39 3.04
CA LEU A 14 10.43 8.98 2.58
C LEU A 14 9.73 10.14 1.88
N TYR A 15 9.65 11.30 2.54
CA TYR A 15 9.01 12.49 1.96
C TYR A 15 9.65 12.90 0.63
N LYS A 16 10.97 12.84 0.51
CA LYS A 16 11.67 13.16 -0.76
C LYS A 16 11.26 12.23 -1.91
N LEU A 17 11.05 10.94 -1.60
CA LEU A 17 10.72 9.92 -2.59
C LEU A 17 9.25 9.98 -2.99
N VAL A 18 8.33 10.07 -2.01
CA VAL A 18 6.90 9.86 -2.27
C VAL A 18 6.10 11.16 -2.41
N ALA A 19 6.58 12.31 -1.88
CA ALA A 19 5.82 13.57 -1.95
C ALA A 19 5.39 13.95 -3.38
N PRO A 20 6.24 13.86 -4.42
CA PRO A 20 5.81 14.18 -5.79
C PRO A 20 4.66 13.30 -6.29
N LEU A 21 4.65 12.01 -5.90
CA LEU A 21 3.60 11.07 -6.30
C LEU A 21 2.32 11.27 -5.52
N VAL A 22 2.38 11.39 -4.19
CA VAL A 22 1.15 11.49 -3.37
C VAL A 22 0.42 12.82 -3.55
N MET A 23 1.08 13.84 -4.13
CA MET A 23 0.48 15.12 -4.50
C MET A 23 0.02 15.17 -5.97
N ASP A 24 0.33 14.15 -6.78
CA ASP A 24 -0.14 14.06 -8.16
C ASP A 24 -1.63 13.67 -8.20
N PRO A 25 -2.50 14.48 -8.83
CA PRO A 25 -3.92 14.17 -8.98
C PRO A 25 -4.20 12.82 -9.63
N GLU A 26 -3.38 12.35 -10.57
CA GLU A 26 -3.57 11.05 -11.22
C GLU A 26 -3.25 9.89 -10.28
N VAL A 27 -2.22 10.03 -9.45
CA VAL A 27 -1.89 9.05 -8.40
C VAL A 27 -2.97 9.04 -7.31
N LEU A 28 -3.48 10.21 -6.92
CA LEU A 28 -4.60 10.31 -5.99
C LEU A 28 -5.86 9.63 -6.54
N LYS A 29 -6.18 9.83 -7.83
CA LYS A 29 -7.32 9.16 -8.49
C LYS A 29 -7.20 7.64 -8.43
N MET A 30 -6.01 7.08 -8.61
CA MET A 30 -5.76 5.63 -8.44
C MET A 30 -6.08 5.16 -7.03
N ASN A 31 -5.93 6.02 -6.01
CA ASN A 31 -6.34 5.74 -4.64
C ASN A 31 -7.74 6.31 -4.29
N ASN A 32 -8.63 6.42 -5.28
CA ASN A 32 -10.00 6.92 -5.10
C ASN A 32 -10.09 8.35 -4.53
N ASN A 33 -9.12 9.19 -4.86
CA ASN A 33 -8.89 10.53 -4.30
C ASN A 33 -8.70 10.54 -2.77
N TYR A 34 -8.42 9.40 -2.15
CA TYR A 34 -8.13 9.33 -0.74
C TYR A 34 -6.65 9.71 -0.50
N PRO A 35 -6.36 10.61 0.46
CA PRO A 35 -5.00 11.05 0.71
C PRO A 35 -4.16 9.91 1.30
N PHE A 36 -2.89 9.87 0.90
CA PHE A 36 -1.88 9.04 1.55
C PHE A 36 -1.54 9.64 2.91
N LYS A 37 -1.46 8.80 3.95
CA LYS A 37 -1.23 9.22 5.34
C LYS A 37 -0.03 8.47 5.92
N THR A 38 0.72 9.15 6.78
CA THR A 38 1.86 8.57 7.47
C THR A 38 2.01 9.21 8.85
N THR A 39 2.54 8.45 9.80
CA THR A 39 2.97 8.90 11.14
C THR A 39 4.17 8.05 11.56
N ASP A 40 4.66 8.24 12.78
CA ASP A 40 5.62 7.37 13.47
C ASP A 40 5.21 5.88 13.56
N LYS A 41 3.92 5.57 13.43
CA LYS A 41 3.38 4.21 13.42
C LYS A 41 3.48 3.52 12.06
N PHE A 42 3.94 4.23 11.03
CA PHE A 42 4.04 3.68 9.69
C PHE A 42 5.44 3.18 9.38
N VAL A 43 5.50 2.12 8.60
CA VAL A 43 6.68 1.72 7.85
C VAL A 43 6.29 1.67 6.38
N TRP A 44 7.15 2.19 5.53
CA TRP A 44 6.93 2.28 4.09
C TRP A 44 7.93 1.40 3.36
N PHE A 45 7.42 0.57 2.44
CA PHE A 45 8.23 -0.12 1.46
C PHE A 45 8.12 0.65 0.15
N VAL A 46 9.24 1.10 -0.41
CA VAL A 46 9.27 1.94 -1.61
C VAL A 46 10.10 1.26 -2.67
N ALA A 47 9.51 0.98 -3.83
CA ALA A 47 10.18 0.43 -4.98
C ALA A 47 10.74 1.56 -5.86
N VAL A 48 12.04 1.52 -6.12
CA VAL A 48 12.75 2.50 -6.94
C VAL A 48 13.40 1.77 -8.12
N SER A 49 13.09 2.22 -9.33
CA SER A 49 13.76 1.78 -10.56
C SER A 49 14.63 2.93 -11.08
N GLY A 50 15.95 2.78 -10.95
CA GLY A 50 16.91 3.86 -11.23
C GLY A 50 16.71 5.05 -10.28
N LYS A 51 16.11 6.14 -10.76
CA LYS A 51 15.79 7.35 -9.97
C LYS A 51 14.29 7.57 -9.79
N LYS A 52 13.45 6.70 -10.34
CA LYS A 52 11.98 6.84 -10.32
C LYS A 52 11.38 5.89 -9.29
N VAL A 53 10.50 6.41 -8.45
CA VAL A 53 9.64 5.57 -7.61
C VAL A 53 8.57 4.94 -8.51
N VAL A 54 8.52 3.61 -8.52
CA VAL A 54 7.61 2.81 -9.36
C VAL A 54 6.49 2.16 -8.55
N GLY A 55 6.57 2.24 -7.23
CA GLY A 55 5.52 1.76 -6.33
C GLY A 55 5.89 1.96 -4.86
N PHE A 56 4.90 1.94 -3.99
CA PHE A 56 5.11 1.92 -2.55
C PHE A 56 3.94 1.27 -1.81
N ILE A 57 4.22 0.69 -0.65
CA ILE A 57 3.24 0.13 0.28
C ILE A 57 3.46 0.75 1.66
N PRO A 58 2.55 1.62 2.14
CA PRO A 58 2.58 2.08 3.51
C PRO A 58 1.88 1.07 4.41
N ILE A 59 2.47 0.83 5.58
CA ILE A 59 1.99 -0.17 6.54
C ILE A 59 1.82 0.49 7.89
N GLU A 60 0.58 0.60 8.34
CA GLU A 60 0.26 1.11 9.66
C GLU A 60 0.40 -0.01 10.70
N GLN A 61 1.22 0.21 11.72
CA GLN A 61 1.34 -0.73 12.83
C GLN A 61 0.28 -0.44 13.91
N ARG A 62 -0.65 -1.39 14.11
CA ARG A 62 -1.71 -1.31 15.13
C ARG A 62 -1.68 -2.54 16.04
N GLY A 63 -1.02 -2.41 17.19
CA GLY A 63 -0.83 -3.53 18.11
C GLY A 63 -0.13 -4.70 17.41
N ASN A 64 -0.76 -5.87 17.39
CA ASN A 64 -0.26 -7.09 16.77
C ASN A 64 -0.62 -7.23 15.28
N VAL A 65 -1.27 -6.22 14.68
CA VAL A 65 -1.65 -6.22 13.26
C VAL A 65 -0.89 -5.11 12.52
N ALA A 66 -0.34 -5.46 11.38
CA ALA A 66 0.25 -4.54 10.40
C ALA A 66 -0.72 -4.41 9.22
N ILE A 67 -1.18 -3.18 8.93
CA ILE A 67 -2.26 -2.93 7.98
C ILE A 67 -1.70 -2.25 6.73
N ILE A 68 -1.80 -2.93 5.60
CA ILE A 68 -1.57 -2.40 4.26
C ILE A 68 -2.83 -1.68 3.79
N ASN A 69 -2.70 -0.43 3.37
CA ASN A 69 -3.78 0.33 2.75
C ASN A 69 -3.17 1.48 1.92
N ASN A 70 -3.92 2.10 1.01
CA ASN A 70 -3.48 3.28 0.25
C ASN A 70 -2.09 3.10 -0.38
N TYR A 71 -1.84 1.96 -1.04
CA TYR A 71 -0.61 1.73 -1.78
C TYR A 71 -0.71 2.28 -3.21
N TYR A 72 0.43 2.43 -3.87
CA TYR A 72 0.52 2.85 -5.25
C TYR A 72 1.48 1.93 -6.00
N ILE A 73 1.12 1.57 -7.23
CA ILE A 73 1.96 0.86 -8.18
C ILE A 73 1.79 1.56 -9.53
N ASP A 74 2.89 1.90 -10.19
CA ASP A 74 2.85 2.49 -11.52
C ASP A 74 2.42 1.44 -12.56
N LYS A 75 1.90 1.91 -13.70
CA LYS A 75 1.44 1.01 -14.77
C LYS A 75 2.58 0.11 -15.24
N ASP A 76 2.25 -1.15 -15.53
CA ASP A 76 3.18 -2.15 -16.03
C ASP A 76 4.36 -2.47 -15.08
N GLN A 77 4.20 -2.21 -13.77
CA GLN A 77 5.20 -2.51 -12.74
C GLN A 77 4.81 -3.71 -11.85
N GLU A 78 4.25 -4.76 -12.46
CA GLU A 78 3.83 -5.99 -11.75
C GLU A 78 4.99 -6.69 -11.02
N GLU A 79 6.20 -6.64 -11.59
CA GLU A 79 7.41 -7.17 -10.97
C GLU A 79 7.76 -6.39 -9.69
N ALA A 80 7.73 -5.04 -9.74
CA ALA A 80 7.98 -4.21 -8.58
C ALA A 80 6.94 -4.43 -7.48
N PHE A 81 5.68 -4.64 -7.87
CA PHE A 81 4.61 -4.96 -6.92
C PHE A 81 4.84 -6.29 -6.22
N SER A 82 5.25 -7.31 -6.97
CA SER A 82 5.58 -8.63 -6.42
C SER A 82 6.74 -8.54 -5.43
N PHE A 83 7.82 -7.83 -5.76
CA PHE A 83 8.94 -7.62 -4.85
C PHE A 83 8.54 -6.84 -3.59
N LEU A 84 7.69 -5.81 -3.72
CA LEU A 84 7.16 -5.08 -2.57
C LEU A 84 6.41 -6.02 -1.62
N LEU A 85 5.51 -6.86 -2.13
CA LEU A 85 4.73 -7.75 -1.27
C LEU A 85 5.58 -8.85 -0.64
N ILE A 86 6.55 -9.42 -1.37
CA ILE A 86 7.49 -10.41 -0.82
C ILE A 86 8.26 -9.81 0.36
N ASP A 87 8.82 -8.61 0.20
CA ASP A 87 9.58 -7.94 1.24
C ASP A 87 8.70 -7.57 2.44
N VAL A 88 7.44 -7.16 2.19
CA VAL A 88 6.46 -6.89 3.25
C VAL A 88 6.14 -8.15 4.04
N VAL A 89 5.78 -9.25 3.36
CA VAL A 89 5.45 -10.52 4.03
C VAL A 89 6.64 -11.03 4.84
N SER A 90 7.85 -10.99 4.25
CA SER A 90 9.09 -11.38 4.93
C SER A 90 9.37 -10.51 6.17
N ALA A 91 9.19 -9.19 6.07
CA ALA A 91 9.50 -8.27 7.15
C ALA A 91 8.58 -8.36 8.37
N PHE A 92 7.37 -8.93 8.23
CA PHE A 92 6.42 -9.10 9.32
C PHE A 92 6.16 -10.57 9.69
N ALA A 93 6.79 -11.52 8.99
CA ALA A 93 6.65 -12.94 9.25
C ALA A 93 7.04 -13.29 10.70
N GLY A 94 6.09 -13.87 11.45
CA GLY A 94 6.28 -14.23 12.86
C GLY A 94 6.27 -13.05 13.84
N GLU A 95 6.21 -11.80 13.37
CA GLU A 95 6.15 -10.61 14.22
C GLU A 95 4.68 -10.15 14.42
N LYS A 96 3.94 -10.01 13.32
CA LYS A 96 2.57 -9.47 13.31
C LYS A 96 1.70 -10.16 12.26
N SER A 97 0.39 -10.20 12.51
CA SER A 97 -0.57 -10.54 11.46
C SER A 97 -0.64 -9.41 10.43
N LEU A 98 -0.75 -9.75 9.15
CA LEU A 98 -0.94 -8.77 8.08
C LEU A 98 -2.43 -8.70 7.69
N ALA A 99 -2.94 -7.48 7.59
CA ALA A 99 -4.23 -7.18 7.00
C ALA A 99 -4.03 -6.23 5.81
N ALA A 100 -4.87 -6.33 4.78
CA ALA A 100 -4.76 -5.47 3.61
C ALA A 100 -6.13 -5.00 3.13
N VAL A 101 -6.23 -3.69 2.84
CA VAL A 101 -7.34 -3.13 2.07
C VAL A 101 -6.87 -3.03 0.63
N VAL A 102 -7.42 -3.89 -0.22
CA VAL A 102 -6.91 -4.16 -1.56
C VAL A 102 -7.91 -3.72 -2.62
N GLN A 103 -7.43 -3.09 -3.69
CA GLN A 103 -8.24 -2.81 -4.88
C GLN A 103 -8.57 -4.11 -5.60
N THR A 104 -9.80 -4.27 -6.10
CA THR A 104 -10.26 -5.54 -6.70
C THR A 104 -9.32 -6.07 -7.79
N GLU A 105 -8.75 -5.18 -8.61
CA GLU A 105 -7.80 -5.55 -9.68
C GLU A 105 -6.48 -6.16 -9.18
N HIS A 106 -6.10 -5.90 -7.93
CA HIS A 106 -4.87 -6.41 -7.32
C HIS A 106 -5.08 -7.61 -6.40
N GLN A 107 -6.33 -8.10 -6.26
CA GLN A 107 -6.65 -9.19 -5.34
C GLN A 107 -5.79 -10.43 -5.59
N GLU A 108 -5.70 -10.88 -6.85
CA GLU A 108 -4.95 -12.08 -7.21
C GLU A 108 -3.46 -11.97 -6.83
N THR A 109 -2.88 -10.77 -6.97
CA THR A 109 -1.49 -10.49 -6.60
C THR A 109 -1.26 -10.63 -5.09
N PHE A 110 -2.21 -10.22 -4.26
CA PHE A 110 -2.16 -10.45 -2.81
C PHE A 110 -2.38 -11.92 -2.45
N GLU A 111 -3.31 -12.62 -3.12
CA GLU A 111 -3.58 -14.04 -2.88
C GLU A 111 -2.37 -14.92 -3.17
N LYS A 112 -1.60 -14.61 -4.23
CA LYS A 112 -0.31 -15.26 -4.53
C LYS A 112 0.72 -15.13 -3.42
N GLN A 113 0.56 -14.16 -2.52
CA GLN A 113 1.44 -13.92 -1.37
C GLN A 113 0.85 -14.46 -0.05
N GLY A 114 -0.22 -15.27 -0.13
CA GLY A 114 -0.82 -15.95 1.01
C GLY A 114 -1.90 -15.18 1.75
N PHE A 115 -2.34 -14.02 1.23
CA PHE A 115 -3.51 -13.32 1.77
C PHE A 115 -4.79 -14.06 1.39
N THR A 116 -5.78 -14.04 2.28
CA THR A 116 -7.13 -14.57 2.01
C THR A 116 -8.17 -13.47 2.15
N VAL A 117 -9.27 -13.59 1.41
CA VAL A 117 -10.36 -12.61 1.46
C VAL A 117 -11.15 -12.80 2.76
N GLU A 118 -11.08 -11.82 3.65
CA GLU A 118 -11.92 -11.75 4.85
C GLU A 118 -13.30 -11.15 4.52
N LYS A 119 -13.34 -10.03 3.78
CA LYS A 119 -14.58 -9.30 3.49
C LYS A 119 -14.46 -8.46 2.21
N VAL A 120 -15.50 -8.49 1.38
CA VAL A 120 -15.62 -7.63 0.19
C VAL A 120 -16.54 -6.45 0.48
N TRP A 121 -16.02 -5.23 0.35
CA TRP A 121 -16.80 -3.99 0.52
C TRP A 121 -17.24 -3.45 -0.85
N LYS A 122 -18.55 -3.37 -1.09
CA LYS A 122 -19.09 -2.60 -2.23
C LYS A 122 -19.13 -1.14 -1.79
N ARG A 123 -18.60 -0.19 -2.58
CA ARG A 123 -18.29 1.21 -2.24
C ARG A 123 -19.38 2.04 -1.52
N TYR A 124 -20.62 1.59 -1.40
CA TYR A 124 -21.73 2.44 -0.98
C TYR A 124 -22.80 1.67 -0.19
N VAL A 125 -23.47 2.42 0.69
CA VAL A 125 -24.60 1.96 1.51
C VAL A 125 -25.90 2.51 0.92
N LYS A 126 -26.91 1.63 0.90
CA LYS A 126 -28.26 1.86 0.40
C LYS A 126 -29.11 2.55 1.47
N MET A 127 -29.77 3.66 1.12
CA MET A 127 -30.64 4.40 2.04
C MET A 127 -32.11 4.27 1.63
N TRP A 128 -33.00 4.28 2.63
CA TRP A 128 -34.45 4.35 2.51
C TRP A 128 -34.96 5.44 3.45
N ARG A 129 -36.00 6.16 3.01
CA ARG A 129 -36.75 7.12 3.83
C ARG A 129 -38.24 6.84 3.59
N ASP A 130 -38.99 6.62 4.67
CA ASP A 130 -40.46 6.74 4.66
C ASP A 130 -40.88 8.19 4.95
N GLU A 131 -42.10 8.56 4.56
CA GLU A 131 -42.68 9.92 4.73
C GLU A 131 -42.80 10.37 6.19
#